data_AF-A0A538KLI5-F1
#
_entry.id   AF-A0A538KLI5-F1
#
_cell.length_a   1.000
_cell.length_b   1.000
_cell.length_c   1.000
_cell.angle_alpha   90.00
_cell.angle_beta   90.00
_cell.angle_gamma   90.00
#
_symmetry.space_group_name_H-M   'P 1'
#
loop_
_entity.id
_entity.type
_entity.pdbx_description
1 polymer ?
#
loop_
_entity_poly.entity_id
_entity_poly.type
_entity_poly.pdbx_seq_one_letter_code
_entity_poly.pdbx_strand_id
1 'polypeptide(L)'
;MPGAVVDEVIARTGAVLGGRRVYEVGRRVQRPEKGGLFDGRWSGPHFILTHTPPTDETNPSYIFLSGDVRDAVATALTAAEGRDVLVLGANVVDQCLEAGLVDEIL
;
A
#
# COMPACT_ATOMS: atom_id res chain seq x y z
N MET A 1 5.80 -22.63 -7.11
CA MET A 1 4.37 -22.54 -6.76
C MET A 1 4.15 -21.15 -6.15
N PRO A 2 3.15 -20.37 -6.60
CA PRO A 2 3.01 -18.93 -6.29
C PRO A 2 3.03 -18.54 -4.81
N GLY A 3 2.75 -19.47 -3.90
CA GLY A 3 2.72 -19.22 -2.45
C GLY A 3 4.05 -18.76 -1.85
N ALA A 4 5.20 -19.30 -2.28
CA ALA A 4 6.49 -18.95 -1.69
C ALA A 4 6.87 -17.48 -1.94
N VAL A 5 6.57 -16.96 -3.15
CA VAL A 5 6.81 -15.55 -3.48
C VAL A 5 5.87 -14.64 -2.70
N VAL A 6 4.59 -15.03 -2.57
CA VAL A 6 3.61 -14.27 -1.78
C VAL A 6 4.02 -14.21 -0.30
N ASP A 7 4.47 -15.33 0.27
CA ASP A 7 4.89 -15.40 1.67
C ASP A 7 6.15 -14.55 1.91
N GLU A 8 7.09 -14.54 0.97
CA GLU A 8 8.26 -13.66 1.01
C GLU A 8 7.87 -12.18 0.95
N VAL A 9 6.97 -11.79 0.04
CA VAL A 9 6.46 -10.42 -0.06
C VAL A 9 5.81 -9.99 1.25
N ILE A 10 4.95 -10.83 1.83
CA ILE A 10 4.29 -10.54 3.11
C ILE A 10 5.34 -10.31 4.21
N ALA A 11 6.35 -11.18 4.29
CA ALA A 11 7.40 -11.11 5.31
C ALA A 11 8.28 -9.86 5.17
N ARG A 12 8.57 -9.45 3.93
CA ARG A 12 9.42 -8.29 3.62
C ARG A 12 8.66 -6.97 3.63
N THR A 13 7.33 -6.95 3.53
CA THR A 13 6.55 -5.70 3.47
C THR A 13 6.44 -5.03 4.85
N GLY A 14 7.00 -3.83 4.99
CA GLY A 14 6.84 -2.98 6.18
C GLY A 14 5.70 -1.97 6.06
N ALA A 15 5.41 -1.50 4.86
CA ALA A 15 4.33 -0.55 4.58
C ALA A 15 3.73 -0.80 3.20
N VAL A 16 2.49 -0.33 3.00
CA VAL A 16 1.81 -0.39 1.70
C VAL A 16 1.52 1.02 1.23
N LEU A 17 1.81 1.31 -0.04
CA LEU A 17 1.44 2.55 -0.71
C LEU A 17 0.48 2.24 -1.86
N GLY A 18 -0.67 2.89 -1.91
CA GLY A 18 -1.63 2.70 -2.99
C GLY A 18 -2.44 3.94 -3.31
N GLY A 19 -3.13 3.92 -4.45
CA GLY A 19 -4.01 5.02 -4.84
C GLY A 19 -5.42 4.88 -4.27
N ARG A 20 -6.26 5.91 -4.43
CA ARG A 20 -7.67 5.91 -4.01
C ARG A 20 -8.45 4.66 -4.44
N ARG A 21 -8.23 4.16 -5.67
CA ARG A 21 -8.92 2.97 -6.18
C ARG A 21 -8.57 1.70 -5.40
N VAL A 22 -7.30 1.54 -5.01
CA VAL A 22 -6.86 0.40 -4.20
C VAL A 22 -7.53 0.43 -2.84
N TYR A 23 -7.54 1.60 -2.20
CA TYR A 23 -8.27 1.82 -0.95
C TYR A 23 -9.76 1.44 -1.06
N GLU A 24 -10.47 1.91 -2.08
CA GLU A 24 -11.88 1.58 -2.31
C GLU A 24 -12.14 0.08 -2.49
N VAL A 25 -11.26 -0.61 -3.22
CA VAL A 25 -11.34 -2.07 -3.37
C VAL A 25 -11.11 -2.74 -2.02
N GLY A 26 -10.08 -2.32 -1.29
CA GLY A 26 -9.77 -2.82 0.05
C GLY A 26 -10.93 -2.66 1.04
N ARG A 27 -11.63 -1.51 1.04
CA ARG A 27 -12.84 -1.30 1.87
C ARG A 27 -13.97 -2.26 1.54
N ARG A 28 -14.16 -2.60 0.25
CA ARG A 28 -15.20 -3.53 -0.19
C ARG A 28 -14.88 -4.97 0.22
N VAL A 29 -13.60 -5.32 0.28
CA VAL A 29 -13.11 -6.65 0.66
C VAL A 29 -13.02 -6.82 2.18
N GLN A 30 -12.74 -5.76 2.95
CA GLN A 30 -12.72 -5.74 4.42
C GLN A 30 -14.08 -5.94 5.10
N ARG A 31 -15.09 -6.45 4.38
CA ARG A 31 -16.23 -7.04 5.08
C ARG A 31 -15.72 -8.20 5.94
N PRO A 32 -16.21 -8.35 7.17
CA PRO A 32 -15.64 -9.29 8.16
C PRO A 32 -15.52 -10.73 7.63
N GLU A 33 -16.31 -11.10 6.63
CA GLU A 33 -16.23 -12.38 5.92
C GLU A 33 -15.03 -12.58 4.94
N LYS A 34 -14.22 -11.57 4.61
CA LYS A 34 -13.29 -11.64 3.44
C LYS A 34 -11.84 -11.17 3.64
N GLY A 35 -11.42 -10.85 4.86
CA GLY A 35 -10.01 -10.69 5.23
C GLY A 35 -9.31 -9.43 4.67
N GLY A 36 -8.32 -8.93 5.41
CA GLY A 36 -7.50 -7.78 4.99
C GLY A 36 -6.53 -8.11 3.85
N LEU A 37 -5.51 -7.28 3.66
CA LEU A 37 -4.47 -7.55 2.64
C LEU A 37 -3.83 -8.93 2.88
N PHE A 38 -3.63 -9.69 1.80
CA PHE A 38 -3.16 -11.07 1.85
C PHE A 38 -4.01 -12.00 2.74
N ASP A 39 -5.33 -11.90 2.64
CA ASP A 39 -6.30 -12.64 3.48
C ASP A 39 -6.11 -12.37 4.98
N GLY A 40 -5.63 -11.17 5.33
CA GLY A 40 -5.32 -10.76 6.70
C GLY A 40 -3.97 -11.27 7.24
N ARG A 41 -3.13 -11.88 6.39
CA ARG A 41 -1.78 -12.32 6.79
C ARG A 41 -0.76 -11.18 6.94
N TRP A 42 -1.15 -9.98 6.54
CA TRP A 42 -0.34 -8.77 6.71
C TRP A 42 -1.11 -7.68 7.44
N SER A 43 -0.39 -6.94 8.27
CA SER A 43 -0.88 -5.75 8.96
C SER A 43 0.23 -4.70 9.02
N GLY A 44 -0.13 -3.44 8.81
CA GLY A 44 0.82 -2.34 8.85
C GLY A 44 0.19 -1.03 8.36
N PRO A 45 1.00 0.04 8.25
CA PRO A 45 0.54 1.31 7.74
C PRO A 45 0.19 1.20 6.25
N HIS A 46 -1.00 1.68 5.91
CA HIS A 46 -1.52 1.79 4.55
C HIS A 46 -1.52 3.27 4.15
N PHE A 47 -0.56 3.67 3.34
CA PHE A 47 -0.50 5.01 2.76
C PHE A 47 -1.36 5.07 1.50
N ILE A 48 -2.33 5.98 1.48
CA ILE A 48 -3.22 6.17 0.34
C ILE A 48 -2.96 7.53 -0.28
N LEU A 49 -2.36 7.54 -1.48
CA LEU A 49 -2.15 8.76 -2.26
C LEU A 49 -3.47 9.18 -2.93
N THR A 50 -4.05 10.29 -2.48
CA THR A 50 -5.31 10.82 -2.98
C THR A 50 -5.44 12.32 -2.70
N HIS A 51 -6.02 13.08 -3.65
CA HIS A 51 -6.39 14.48 -3.42
C HIS A 51 -7.73 14.62 -2.66
N THR A 52 -8.50 13.54 -2.57
CA THR A 52 -9.80 13.53 -1.91
C THR A 52 -9.80 12.41 -0.88
N PRO A 53 -9.26 12.64 0.33
CA PRO A 53 -9.34 11.66 1.40
C PRO A 53 -10.81 11.46 1.82
N PRO A 54 -11.20 10.23 2.21
CA PRO A 54 -12.51 9.98 2.77
C PRO A 54 -12.64 10.63 4.16
N THR A 55 -13.83 11.11 4.50
CA THR A 55 -14.11 11.70 5.82
C THR A 55 -14.64 10.68 6.83
N ASP A 56 -14.93 9.46 6.38
CA ASP A 56 -15.59 8.41 7.15
C ASP A 56 -14.66 7.24 7.51
N GLU A 57 -13.36 7.34 7.18
CA GLU A 57 -12.38 6.33 7.58
C GLU A 57 -12.06 6.45 9.07
N THR A 58 -12.11 5.33 9.77
CA THR A 58 -11.89 5.25 11.23
C THR A 58 -10.75 4.32 11.61
N ASN A 59 -10.27 3.50 10.68
CA ASN A 59 -9.15 2.61 10.92
C ASN A 59 -7.84 3.43 10.90
N PRO A 60 -7.11 3.51 12.03
CA PRO A 60 -5.90 4.33 12.16
C PRO A 60 -4.72 3.80 11.33
N SER A 61 -4.81 2.58 10.80
CA SER A 61 -3.81 2.04 9.88
C SER A 61 -3.85 2.71 8.50
N TYR A 62 -4.94 3.40 8.13
CA TYR A 62 -5.01 4.18 6.89
C TYR A 62 -4.50 5.61 7.09
N ILE A 63 -3.49 5.96 6.32
CA ILE A 63 -2.84 7.28 6.32
C ILE A 63 -3.01 7.88 4.94
N PHE A 64 -3.77 8.97 4.83
CA PHE A 64 -4.02 9.60 3.54
C PHE A 64 -2.96 10.67 3.27
N LEU A 65 -2.31 10.55 2.12
CA LEU A 65 -1.30 11.47 1.63
C LEU A 65 -1.80 12.15 0.36
N SER A 66 -1.28 13.34 0.08
CA SER A 66 -1.52 14.07 -1.17
C SER A 66 -0.24 14.81 -1.56
N GLY A 67 0.03 14.97 -2.85
CA GLY A 67 1.23 15.67 -3.34
C GLY A 67 2.05 14.80 -4.27
N ASP A 68 3.36 15.01 -4.27
CA ASP A 68 4.30 14.27 -5.13
C ASP A 68 4.48 12.82 -4.65
N VAL A 69 4.63 11.90 -5.61
CA VAL A 69 4.83 10.47 -5.33
C VAL A 69 6.13 10.21 -4.56
N ARG A 70 7.18 11.02 -4.74
CA ARG A 70 8.47 10.88 -4.06
C ARG A 70 8.33 11.09 -2.56
N ASP A 71 7.57 12.11 -2.17
CA ASP A 71 7.30 12.40 -0.75
C ASP A 71 6.45 11.29 -0.12
N ALA A 72 5.49 10.76 -0.88
CA ALA A 72 4.66 9.64 -0.43
C ALA A 72 5.50 8.37 -0.22
N VAL A 73 6.40 8.05 -1.16
CA VAL A 73 7.32 6.91 -1.05
C VAL A 73 8.30 7.11 0.10
N ALA A 74 8.87 8.30 0.27
CA ALA A 74 9.78 8.59 1.39
C ALA A 74 9.10 8.43 2.76
N THR A 75 7.85 8.88 2.87
CA THR A 75 7.02 8.69 4.07
C THR A 75 6.77 7.21 4.33
N ALA A 76 6.40 6.45 3.30
CA ALA A 76 6.16 5.01 3.42
C ALA A 76 7.43 4.23 3.79
N LEU A 77 8.59 4.56 3.20
CA LEU A 77 9.88 3.95 3.51
C LEU A 77 10.30 4.19 4.96
N THR A 78 10.09 5.41 5.46
CA THR A 78 10.36 5.74 6.87
C THR A 78 9.52 4.86 7.80
N ALA A 79 8.23 4.70 7.50
CA ALA A 79 7.32 3.87 8.30
C ALA A 79 7.54 2.36 8.10
N ALA A 80 8.23 1.95 7.04
CA ALA A 80 8.58 0.55 6.81
C ALA A 80 9.74 0.08 7.70
N GLU A 81 10.47 0.98 8.36
CA GLU A 81 11.53 0.66 9.33
C GLU A 81 12.62 -0.26 8.74
N GLY A 82 13.05 0.03 7.50
CA GLY A 82 14.07 -0.75 6.79
C GLY A 82 13.55 -2.00 6.09
N ARG A 83 12.23 -2.23 6.10
CA ARG A 83 11.54 -3.22 5.26
C ARG A 83 11.04 -2.60 3.96
N ASP A 84 10.48 -3.43 3.08
CA ASP A 84 10.03 -3.02 1.76
C ASP A 84 8.70 -2.24 1.82
N VAL A 85 8.51 -1.34 0.85
CA VAL A 85 7.22 -0.69 0.58
C VAL A 85 6.55 -1.39 -0.60
N LEU A 86 5.42 -2.03 -0.36
CA LEU A 86 4.63 -2.63 -1.42
C LEU A 86 3.74 -1.56 -2.08
N VAL A 87 4.00 -1.28 -3.36
CA VAL A 87 3.22 -0.31 -4.14
C VAL A 87 2.10 -1.02 -4.92
N LEU A 88 0.87 -0.56 -4.75
CA LEU A 88 -0.31 -1.15 -5.37
C LEU A 88 -1.09 -0.13 -6.21
N GLY A 89 -1.53 -0.58 -7.40
CA GLY A 89 -2.45 0.15 -8.27
C GLY A 89 -1.74 0.93 -9.38
N ALA A 90 -2.23 0.75 -10.61
CA ALA A 90 -1.59 1.23 -11.84
C ALA A 90 -1.11 2.69 -11.77
N ASN A 91 -1.97 3.62 -11.40
CA ASN A 91 -1.61 5.05 -11.41
C ASN A 91 -0.47 5.42 -10.45
N VAL A 92 -0.37 4.77 -9.27
CA VAL A 92 0.72 5.05 -8.33
C VAL A 92 1.99 4.31 -8.76
N VAL A 93 1.84 3.08 -9.27
CA VAL A 93 2.96 2.31 -9.84
C VAL A 93 3.59 3.07 -11.03
N ASP A 94 2.78 3.59 -11.96
CA ASP A 94 3.26 4.36 -13.12
C ASP A 94 4.04 5.60 -12.68
N GLN A 95 3.54 6.35 -11.68
CA GLN A 95 4.25 7.49 -11.11
C GLN A 95 5.59 7.09 -10.46
N CYS A 96 5.63 5.96 -9.73
CA CYS A 96 6.88 5.45 -9.16
C CYS A 96 7.87 5.03 -10.25
N LEU A 97 7.39 4.39 -11.33
CA LEU A 97 8.22 4.00 -12.47
C LEU A 97 8.81 5.22 -13.18
N GLU A 98 7.98 6.24 -13.49
CA GLU A 98 8.44 7.49 -14.10
C GLU A 98 9.44 8.24 -13.21
N ALA A 99 9.28 8.15 -11.89
CA ALA A 99 10.18 8.76 -10.92
C ALA A 99 11.45 7.93 -10.63
N GLY A 100 11.59 6.71 -11.17
CA GLY A 100 12.72 5.83 -10.92
C GLY A 100 12.79 5.28 -9.49
N LEU A 101 11.64 5.09 -8.84
CA LEU A 101 11.51 4.69 -7.43
C LEU A 101 11.24 3.19 -7.24
N VAL A 102 11.19 2.40 -8.33
CA VAL A 102 10.85 0.97 -8.28
C VAL A 102 12.12 0.14 -8.42
N ASP A 103 12.42 -0.64 -7.38
CA ASP A 103 13.56 -1.57 -7.38
C ASP A 103 13.20 -2.95 -7.98
N GLU A 104 11.96 -3.40 -7.83
CA GLU A 104 11.50 -4.75 -8.19
C GLU A 104 10.05 -4.75 -8.70
N ILE A 105 9.74 -5.64 -9.65
CA ILE A 105 8.38 -5.91 -10.16
C ILE A 105 8.14 -7.42 -10.12
N LEU A 106 7.00 -7.83 -9.55
CA LEU A 106 6.63 -9.22 -9.28
C LEU A 106 5.39 -9.66 -10.08
#